data_AF-A0A1Q3RYC7-F1
#
_entry.id   AF-A0A1Q3RYC7-F1
#
_cell.length_a   1.000
_cell.length_b   1.000
_cell.length_c   1.000
_cell.angle_alpha   90.00
_cell.angle_beta   90.00
_cell.angle_gamma   90.00
#
_symmetry.space_group_name_H-M   'P 1'
#
loop_
_entity.id
_entity.type
_entity.pdbx_description
1 polymer ?
#
loop_
_entity_poly.entity_id
_entity_poly.type
_entity_poly.pdbx_seq_one_letter_code
_entity_poly.pdbx_strand_id
1 'polypeptide(L)'
;MKKLVVLLAVLGGTAFLQAQTIESGSRSTAGYIKSDGTIENSSHSTVGYIKSSGTIEDKSHNTIGYIKSDGTIENKSHSTVGYVKKDGTVENSSHGTIGYVKDDGTVENSSHGTIGRASGVKKEWAAVAFFFFKL
;
A
#
# COMPACT_ATOMS: atom_id res chain seq x y z
N MET A 1 -6.28 -56.95 16.51
CA MET A 1 -7.20 -55.88 16.08
C MET A 1 -6.40 -54.62 15.78
N LYS A 2 -6.66 -54.03 14.61
CA LYS A 2 -6.36 -52.65 14.16
C LYS A 2 -4.88 -52.24 13.96
N LYS A 3 -4.58 -52.07 12.67
CA LYS A 3 -3.41 -51.41 12.07
C LYS A 3 -3.36 -49.94 12.49
N LEU A 4 -2.17 -49.37 12.64
CA LEU A 4 -1.98 -47.92 12.62
C LEU A 4 -0.85 -47.58 11.66
N VAL A 5 -1.24 -47.15 10.47
CA VAL A 5 -0.36 -46.55 9.46
C VAL A 5 -0.10 -45.12 9.93
N VAL A 6 1.16 -44.80 10.25
CA VAL A 6 1.58 -43.43 10.55
C VAL A 6 1.77 -42.72 9.21
N LEU A 7 0.80 -41.88 8.86
CA LEU A 7 0.88 -40.97 7.73
C LEU A 7 1.68 -39.73 8.18
N LEU A 8 2.90 -39.57 7.68
CA LEU A 8 3.65 -38.32 7.80
C LEU A 8 2.93 -37.24 6.97
N ALA A 9 2.16 -36.40 7.65
CA ALA A 9 1.64 -35.17 7.06
C ALA A 9 2.76 -34.12 7.03
N VAL A 10 3.30 -33.88 5.84
CA VAL A 10 4.17 -32.74 5.55
C VAL A 10 3.36 -31.47 5.84
N LEU A 11 3.69 -30.74 6.91
CA LEU A 11 3.16 -29.41 7.17
C LEU A 11 3.69 -28.45 6.10
N GLY A 12 2.97 -28.37 4.98
CA GLY A 12 3.09 -27.26 4.04
C GLY A 12 2.61 -25.99 4.73
N GLY A 13 3.54 -25.20 5.25
CA GLY A 13 3.25 -23.84 5.71
C GLY A 13 2.90 -22.97 4.49
N THR A 14 1.63 -22.95 4.09
CA THR A 14 1.15 -21.91 3.18
C THR A 14 1.17 -20.60 3.96
N ALA A 15 2.19 -19.78 3.73
CA ALA A 15 2.20 -18.41 4.20
C ALA A 15 0.95 -17.73 3.63
N PHE A 16 -0.02 -17.43 4.51
CA PHE A 16 -1.14 -16.58 4.15
C PHE A 16 -0.57 -15.22 3.77
N LEU A 17 -0.46 -14.94 2.47
CA LEU A 17 -0.21 -13.60 1.95
C LEU A 17 -1.48 -12.79 2.22
N GLN A 18 -1.55 -12.16 3.39
CA GLN A 18 -2.66 -11.29 3.77
C GLN A 18 -2.59 -10.04 2.87
N ALA A 19 -3.44 -9.99 1.85
CA ALA A 19 -3.67 -8.77 1.10
C ALA A 19 -4.38 -7.76 2.01
N GLN A 20 -3.93 -6.51 2.00
CA GLN A 20 -4.41 -5.46 2.89
C GLN A 20 -5.42 -4.62 2.12
N THR A 21 -6.67 -4.60 2.60
CA THR A 21 -7.78 -3.93 1.91
C THR A 21 -7.60 -2.41 1.95
N ILE A 22 -7.75 -1.78 0.78
CA ILE A 22 -7.98 -0.36 0.58
C ILE A 22 -9.50 -0.17 0.54
N GLU A 23 -10.07 0.51 1.54
CA GLU A 23 -11.48 0.92 1.52
C GLU A 23 -11.61 2.37 1.04
N SER A 24 -12.72 2.73 0.40
CA SER A 24 -13.13 4.12 0.15
C SER A 24 -13.86 4.70 1.36
N GLY A 25 -13.97 6.02 1.47
CA GLY A 25 -14.72 6.71 2.55
C GLY A 25 -16.20 6.28 2.68
N SER A 26 -16.78 5.67 1.64
CA SER A 26 -18.12 5.06 1.68
C SER A 26 -18.16 3.61 2.17
N ARG A 27 -17.04 3.07 2.68
CA ARG A 27 -16.85 1.67 3.10
C ARG A 27 -16.95 0.63 1.97
N SER A 28 -16.88 1.05 0.73
CA SER A 28 -16.71 0.14 -0.41
C SER A 28 -15.24 -0.21 -0.56
N THR A 29 -14.90 -1.48 -0.84
CA THR A 29 -13.53 -1.85 -1.20
C THR A 29 -13.11 -1.10 -2.46
N ALA A 30 -12.02 -0.35 -2.37
CA ALA A 30 -11.38 0.35 -3.48
C ALA A 30 -10.25 -0.48 -4.11
N GLY A 31 -9.56 -1.30 -3.31
CA GLY A 31 -8.46 -2.14 -3.79
C GLY A 31 -7.76 -2.94 -2.70
N TYR A 32 -6.57 -3.43 -3.01
CA TYR A 32 -5.73 -4.22 -2.12
C TYR A 32 -4.25 -3.91 -2.33
N ILE A 33 -3.46 -3.88 -1.25
CA ILE A 33 -2.00 -3.86 -1.32
C ILE A 33 -1.50 -5.17 -0.71
N LYS A 34 -0.77 -5.96 -1.51
CA LYS A 34 -0.15 -7.21 -1.04
C LYS A 34 1.18 -6.93 -0.36
N SER A 35 1.62 -7.87 0.47
CA SER A 35 2.91 -7.79 1.17
C SER A 35 4.11 -7.75 0.23
N ASP A 36 3.96 -8.26 -1.00
CA ASP A 36 4.99 -8.20 -2.05
C ASP A 36 5.03 -6.85 -2.80
N GLY A 37 4.13 -5.92 -2.46
CA GLY A 37 4.03 -4.61 -3.09
C GLY A 37 3.08 -4.53 -4.28
N THR A 38 2.42 -5.63 -4.66
CA THR A 38 1.39 -5.61 -5.71
C THR A 38 0.18 -4.80 -5.25
N ILE A 39 -0.26 -3.86 -6.08
CA ILE A 39 -1.48 -3.07 -5.87
C ILE A 39 -2.55 -3.58 -6.83
N GLU A 40 -3.71 -3.93 -6.29
CA GLU A 40 -4.88 -4.37 -7.04
C GLU A 40 -6.05 -3.41 -6.81
N ASN A 41 -6.91 -3.28 -7.80
CA ASN A 41 -8.21 -2.62 -7.61
C ASN A 41 -9.23 -3.56 -6.94
N SER A 42 -10.43 -3.06 -6.70
CA SER A 42 -11.52 -3.82 -6.05
C SER A 42 -11.95 -5.10 -6.78
N SER A 43 -11.65 -5.21 -8.08
CA SER A 43 -11.90 -6.40 -8.91
C SER A 43 -10.70 -7.36 -8.95
N HIS A 44 -9.68 -7.16 -8.11
CA HIS A 44 -8.43 -7.94 -8.09
C HIS A 44 -7.58 -7.84 -9.36
N SER A 45 -7.79 -6.81 -10.18
CA SER A 45 -6.89 -6.53 -11.31
C SER A 45 -5.71 -5.70 -10.83
N THR A 46 -4.49 -6.12 -11.17
CA THR A 46 -3.27 -5.37 -10.86
C THR A 46 -3.27 -4.00 -11.54
N VAL A 47 -2.97 -2.97 -10.75
CA VAL A 47 -2.90 -1.56 -11.18
C VAL A 47 -1.48 -1.00 -11.09
N GLY A 48 -0.63 -1.59 -10.25
CA GLY A 48 0.77 -1.24 -10.16
C GLY A 48 1.52 -2.04 -9.09
N TYR A 49 2.76 -1.63 -8.85
CA TYR A 49 3.67 -2.28 -7.92
C TYR A 49 4.49 -1.25 -7.13
N ILE A 50 4.75 -1.53 -5.87
CA ILE A 50 5.74 -0.81 -5.05
C ILE A 50 6.83 -1.79 -4.64
N LYS A 51 8.01 -1.67 -5.26
CA LYS A 51 9.14 -2.55 -4.96
C LYS A 51 9.75 -2.21 -3.61
N SER A 52 10.40 -3.19 -2.98
CA SER A 52 11.14 -3.01 -1.72
C SER A 52 12.25 -1.95 -1.82
N SER A 53 12.77 -1.70 -3.03
CA SER A 53 13.71 -0.61 -3.34
C SER A 53 13.09 0.79 -3.28
N GLY A 54 11.76 0.90 -3.11
CA GLY A 54 11.01 2.14 -3.19
C GLY A 54 10.58 2.52 -4.61
N THR A 55 10.94 1.75 -5.64
CA THR A 55 10.49 2.00 -7.02
C THR A 55 9.00 1.74 -7.15
N ILE A 56 8.27 2.69 -7.75
CA ILE A 56 6.84 2.60 -8.04
C ILE A 56 6.67 2.34 -9.54
N GLU A 57 5.94 1.28 -9.88
CA GLU A 57 5.67 0.88 -11.25
C GLU A 57 4.16 0.85 -11.54
N ASP A 58 3.80 1.15 -12.79
CA ASP A 58 2.45 0.88 -13.29
C ASP A 58 2.25 -0.62 -13.59
N LYS A 59 1.01 -1.02 -13.94
CA LYS A 59 0.68 -2.40 -14.32
C LYS A 59 1.51 -2.98 -15.48
N SER A 60 2.13 -2.12 -16.29
CA SER A 60 2.97 -2.50 -17.43
C SER A 60 4.47 -2.51 -17.07
N HIS A 61 4.81 -2.39 -15.79
CA HIS A 61 6.17 -2.31 -15.26
C HIS A 61 6.97 -1.07 -15.69
N ASN A 62 6.31 -0.01 -16.14
CA ASN A 62 7.00 1.27 -16.33
C ASN A 62 7.20 1.95 -14.98
N THR A 63 8.41 2.44 -14.72
CA THR A 63 8.66 3.26 -13.53
C THR A 63 7.94 4.60 -13.63
N ILE A 64 7.11 4.90 -12.62
CA ILE A 64 6.34 6.15 -12.54
C ILE A 64 6.80 7.06 -11.39
N GLY A 65 7.52 6.49 -10.40
CA GLY A 65 8.02 7.26 -9.26
C GLY A 65 8.88 6.43 -8.31
N TYR A 66 9.27 7.09 -7.22
CA TYR A 66 10.13 6.53 -6.19
C TYR A 66 9.69 7.00 -4.79
N ILE A 67 9.86 6.13 -3.81
CA ILE A 67 9.76 6.41 -2.37
C ILE A 67 11.18 6.34 -1.80
N LYS A 68 11.67 7.44 -1.22
CA LYS A 68 12.94 7.45 -0.49
C LYS A 68 12.75 6.99 0.95
N SER A 69 13.84 6.54 1.56
CA SER A 69 13.86 6.09 2.96
C SER A 69 13.52 7.18 3.99
N ASP A 70 13.64 8.46 3.59
CA ASP A 70 13.26 9.61 4.41
C ASP A 70 11.79 10.02 4.27
N GLY A 71 11.02 9.32 3.44
CA GLY A 71 9.61 9.61 3.16
C GLY A 71 9.38 10.54 1.98
N THR A 72 10.42 11.00 1.28
CA THR A 72 10.26 11.80 0.06
C THR A 72 9.69 10.96 -1.08
N ILE A 73 8.68 11.49 -1.76
CA ILE A 73 8.05 10.88 -2.94
C ILE A 73 8.47 11.67 -4.19
N GLU A 74 9.03 10.97 -5.17
CA GLU A 74 9.47 11.54 -6.45
C GLU A 74 8.71 10.94 -7.62
N ASN A 75 8.54 11.72 -8.69
CA ASN A 75 8.11 11.18 -9.98
C ASN A 75 9.27 10.49 -10.74
N LYS A 76 8.98 9.88 -11.89
CA LYS A 76 9.98 9.21 -12.75
C LYS A 76 11.17 10.08 -13.17
N SER A 77 11.01 11.41 -13.16
CA SER A 77 12.06 12.38 -13.51
C SER A 77 12.82 12.88 -12.27
N HIS A 78 12.67 12.22 -11.11
CA HIS A 78 13.30 12.61 -9.84
C HIS A 78 12.90 14.00 -9.33
N SER A 79 11.75 14.52 -9.74
CA SER A 79 11.19 15.72 -9.11
C SER A 79 10.31 15.32 -7.93
N THR A 80 10.49 15.97 -6.79
CA THR A 80 9.67 15.75 -5.60
C THR A 80 8.22 16.13 -5.85
N VAL A 81 7.30 15.21 -5.53
CA VAL A 81 5.85 15.41 -5.62
C VAL A 81 5.17 15.48 -4.25
N GLY A 82 5.85 15.03 -3.19
CA GLY A 82 5.34 15.10 -1.84
C GLY A 82 6.22 14.40 -0.82
N TYR A 83 5.73 14.35 0.42
CA TYR A 83 6.43 13.77 1.55
C TYR A 83 5.46 12.97 2.42
N VAL A 84 5.96 11.91 3.04
CA VAL A 84 5.25 11.12 4.05
C VAL A 84 6.08 11.18 5.33
N LYS A 85 5.55 11.86 6.35
CA LYS A 85 6.23 11.98 7.65
C LYS A 85 6.03 10.72 8.48
N LYS A 86 6.94 10.49 9.43
CA LYS A 86 6.87 9.35 10.38
C LYS A 86 5.59 9.33 11.20
N ASP A 87 5.06 10.51 11.55
CA ASP A 87 3.79 10.64 12.26
C ASP A 87 2.57 10.29 11.39
N GLY A 88 2.77 10.13 10.08
CA GLY A 88 1.72 9.80 9.11
C GLY A 88 1.16 11.00 8.36
N THR A 89 1.63 12.21 8.62
CA THR A 89 1.27 13.40 7.84
C THR A 89 1.75 13.25 6.41
N VAL A 90 0.86 13.48 5.44
CA VAL A 90 1.17 13.47 4.01
C VAL A 90 1.12 14.90 3.48
N GLU A 91 2.20 15.33 2.85
CA GLU A 91 2.37 16.67 2.29
C GLU A 91 2.56 16.63 0.78
N ASN A 92 2.13 17.69 0.10
CA ASN A 92 2.52 17.95 -1.28
C ASN A 92 3.96 18.50 -1.38
N SER A 93 4.45 18.73 -2.61
CA SER A 93 5.80 19.25 -2.85
C SER A 93 6.07 20.64 -2.26
N SER A 94 5.04 21.41 -1.95
CA SER A 94 5.11 22.73 -1.32
C SER A 94 4.95 22.67 0.21
N HIS A 95 5.03 21.48 0.82
CA HIS A 95 4.82 21.26 2.27
C HIS A 95 3.41 21.60 2.78
N GLY A 96 2.41 21.67 1.91
CA GLY A 96 1.02 21.73 2.31
C GLY A 96 0.48 20.35 2.67
N THR A 97 -0.13 20.20 3.85
CA THR A 97 -0.77 18.95 4.26
C THR A 97 -1.95 18.60 3.35
N ILE A 98 -1.93 17.40 2.79
CA ILE A 98 -3.00 16.86 1.93
C ILE A 98 -3.76 15.68 2.56
N GLY A 99 -3.21 15.11 3.64
CA GLY A 99 -3.89 14.07 4.40
C GLY A 99 -3.03 13.43 5.46
N TYR A 100 -3.54 12.33 6.02
CA TYR A 100 -2.92 11.59 7.11
C TYR A 100 -3.10 10.09 6.91
N VAL A 101 -2.08 9.31 7.28
CA VAL A 101 -2.14 7.86 7.41
C VAL A 101 -1.86 7.47 8.86
N LYS A 102 -2.90 7.02 9.55
CA LYS A 102 -2.83 6.64 10.97
C LYS A 102 -2.19 5.26 11.16
N ASP A 103 -1.73 4.99 12.38
CA ASP A 103 -1.09 3.72 12.74
C ASP A 103 -2.04 2.51 12.60
N ASP A 104 -3.35 2.71 12.73
CA ASP A 104 -4.38 1.68 12.54
C ASP A 104 -4.74 1.46 11.05
N GLY A 105 -4.04 2.15 10.14
CA GLY A 105 -4.25 2.14 8.71
C GLY A 105 -5.33 3.09 8.21
N THR A 106 -6.01 3.86 9.07
CA THR A 106 -7.01 4.84 8.62
C THR A 106 -6.35 5.94 7.79
N VAL A 107 -6.91 6.24 6.62
CA VAL A 107 -6.45 7.29 5.72
C VAL A 107 -7.46 8.43 5.69
N GLU A 108 -6.99 9.64 5.99
CA GLU A 108 -7.81 10.86 6.07
C GLU A 108 -7.32 11.91 5.08
N ASN A 109 -8.25 12.71 4.56
CA ASN A 109 -7.90 13.94 3.85
C ASN A 109 -7.43 15.04 4.83
N SER A 110 -7.00 16.19 4.30
CA SER A 110 -6.51 17.32 5.10
C SER A 110 -7.56 17.91 6.07
N SER A 111 -8.85 17.67 5.83
CA SER A 111 -9.96 18.08 6.71
C SER A 111 -10.37 17.00 7.71
N HIS A 112 -9.54 15.96 7.91
CA HIS A 112 -9.82 14.81 8.79
C HIS A 112 -11.05 13.96 8.41
N GLY A 113 -11.51 14.07 7.16
CA GLY A 113 -12.50 13.14 6.63
C GLY A 113 -11.82 11.83 6.23
N THR A 114 -12.34 10.69 6.71
CA THR A 114 -11.85 9.36 6.29
C THR A 114 -12.13 9.16 4.80
N ILE A 115 -11.07 8.94 4.03
CA ILE A 115 -11.14 8.61 2.59
C ILE A 115 -10.81 7.14 2.34
N GLY A 116 -10.27 6.45 3.35
CA GLY A 116 -10.09 5.02 3.27
C GLY A 116 -9.39 4.38 4.44
N ARG A 117 -9.03 3.12 4.25
CA ARG A 117 -8.33 2.30 5.26
C ARG A 117 -7.35 1.38 4.55
N ALA A 118 -6.15 1.21 5.12
CA ALA A 118 -5.02 0.45 4.60
C ALA A 118 -4.31 -0.26 5.78
N SER A 119 -5.02 -1.16 6.45
CA SER A 119 -4.56 -1.79 7.69
C SER A 119 -3.38 -2.75 7.46
N GLY A 120 -2.31 -2.59 8.23
CA GLY A 120 -1.10 -3.41 8.11
C GLY A 120 -0.14 -2.98 6.98
N VAL A 121 -0.53 -1.99 6.17
CA VAL A 121 0.29 -1.44 5.09
C VAL A 121 1.28 -0.43 5.67
N LYS A 122 2.48 -0.32 5.09
CA LYS A 122 3.39 0.80 5.38
C LYS A 122 2.73 2.14 5.05
N LYS A 123 2.96 3.16 5.88
CA LYS A 123 2.32 4.48 5.70
C LYS A 123 2.66 5.09 4.34
N GLU A 124 3.88 4.91 3.87
CA GLU A 124 4.35 5.43 2.58
C GLU A 124 3.65 4.73 1.41
N TRP A 125 3.37 3.44 1.53
CA TRP A 125 2.68 2.67 0.49
C TRP A 125 1.20 3.04 0.43
N ALA A 126 0.56 3.18 1.59
CA ALA A 126 -0.80 3.72 1.67
C ALA A 126 -0.85 5.15 1.10
N ALA A 127 0.11 6.00 1.46
CA ALA A 127 0.17 7.36 0.95
C ALA A 127 0.32 7.39 -0.58
N VAL A 128 1.16 6.51 -1.13
CA VAL A 128 1.24 6.33 -2.59
C VAL A 128 -0.11 5.93 -3.15
N ALA A 129 -0.77 4.89 -2.67
CA ALA A 129 -2.06 4.47 -3.25
C ALA A 129 -3.16 5.56 -3.18
N PHE A 130 -3.23 6.33 -2.08
CA PHE A 130 -4.32 7.28 -1.85
C PHE A 130 -4.07 8.71 -2.36
N PHE A 131 -2.82 9.20 -2.30
CA PHE A 131 -2.51 10.61 -2.57
C PHE A 131 -1.65 10.83 -3.81
N PHE A 132 -0.88 9.83 -4.24
CA PHE A 132 0.08 9.97 -5.33
C PHE A 132 -0.19 8.96 -6.45
N PHE A 133 0.15 9.26 -7.70
CA PHE A 133 0.10 8.33 -8.84
C PHE A 133 -1.25 7.65 -9.21
N LYS A 134 -2.31 7.74 -8.38
CA LYS A 134 -3.64 7.14 -8.58
C LYS A 134 -3.58 5.70 -9.08
N LEU A 135 -2.95 4.84 -8.29
CA LEU A 135 -2.85 3.40 -8.54
C LEU A 135 -4.13 2.70 -8.09
#